data_AF-A0A518DKX5-F1
#
_entry.id   AF-A0A518DKX5-F1
#
_cell.length_a   1.000
_cell.length_b   1.000
_cell.length_c   1.000
_cell.angle_alpha   90.00
_cell.angle_beta   90.00
_cell.angle_gamma   90.00
#
_symmetry.space_group_name_H-M   'P 1'
#
loop_
_entity.id
_entity.type
_entity.pdbx_description
1 polymer ?
#
loop_
_entity_poly.entity_id
_entity_poly.type
_entity_poly.pdbx_seq_one_letter_code
_entity_poly.pdbx_strand_id
1 'polypeptide(L)'
;MATLACSLAGAEERVVLSALPGSTAFFGGEPGKIALDVTAADLFEGTAAWSLTANRRTAARGEIAVSAGPGKPGRLVIPFAAPPVREEVRISLDLELVLTDRAGVEVARFELPIWLFPKEPFADRGQWLESLDLHVYDPAKNTLAAFDDARIPYRYLRSLGAMESLEAGVLVIGEGVSFARERQLSAAILGAVARGVTVIVLAPENGEVRLTPEKEEAARLESLSFRRDEVLTQIDKRLSPLSWPADVSLPLARFELVARTGETLVRVDDAADSWLWVEATYAGKGRLTVCGANVIDGWAKGPAPRYLLAGLLESLAPAETSTTP
;
A
#
# COMPACT_ATOMS: atom_id res chain seq x y z
N MET A 1 -2.83 7.11 -11.97
CA MET A 1 -2.86 5.66 -12.23
C MET A 1 -1.44 5.25 -12.57
N ALA A 2 -0.82 4.38 -11.78
CA ALA A 2 0.46 3.79 -12.15
C ALA A 2 0.20 2.72 -13.21
N THR A 3 0.43 3.09 -14.47
CA THR A 3 0.35 2.15 -15.59
C THR A 3 1.76 1.60 -15.81
N LEU A 4 1.97 0.31 -15.49
CA LEU A 4 3.09 -0.41 -16.10
C LEU A 4 2.68 -0.72 -17.54
N ALA A 5 3.11 0.15 -18.46
CA ALA A 5 3.05 -0.09 -19.89
C ALA A 5 4.41 -0.66 -20.31
N CYS A 6 4.42 -1.80 -20.99
CA CYS A 6 5.61 -2.35 -21.58
C CYS A 6 5.42 -2.39 -23.10
N SER A 7 6.39 -1.89 -23.85
CA SER A 7 6.42 -1.96 -25.31
C SER A 7 7.75 -2.49 -25.80
N LEU A 8 7.71 -3.24 -26.90
CA LEU A 8 8.91 -3.63 -27.65
C LEU A 8 9.39 -2.40 -28.43
N ALA A 9 10.61 -1.94 -28.11
CA ALA A 9 11.25 -0.86 -28.84
C ALA A 9 11.49 -1.27 -30.31
N GLY A 10 10.67 -0.76 -31.24
CA GLY A 10 10.96 -0.90 -32.67
C GLY A 10 9.80 -0.74 -33.66
N ALA A 11 8.54 -0.86 -33.23
CA ALA A 11 7.37 -0.68 -34.11
C ALA A 11 6.44 0.37 -33.52
N GLU A 12 5.88 1.25 -34.36
CA GLU A 12 4.80 2.18 -33.96
C GLU A 12 3.76 1.40 -33.13
N GLU A 13 3.56 1.81 -31.87
CA GLU A 13 2.77 1.09 -30.88
C GLU A 13 1.29 1.00 -31.30
N ARG A 14 0.94 -0.05 -32.04
CA ARG A 14 -0.46 -0.32 -32.44
C ARG A 14 -1.26 -1.01 -31.35
N VAL A 15 -0.60 -1.73 -30.44
CA VAL A 15 -1.23 -2.48 -29.35
C VAL A 15 -0.40 -2.33 -28.08
N VAL A 16 -1.04 -1.98 -26.97
CA VAL A 16 -0.42 -1.79 -25.65
C VAL A 16 -1.13 -2.64 -24.62
N LEU A 17 -0.35 -3.27 -23.75
CA LEU A 17 -0.83 -4.05 -22.60
C LEU A 17 -0.60 -3.26 -21.31
N SER A 18 -1.59 -3.24 -20.44
CA SER A 18 -1.47 -2.64 -19.12
C SER A 18 -2.08 -3.54 -18.04
N ALA A 19 -1.35 -3.74 -16.95
CA ALA A 19 -1.89 -4.44 -15.79
C ALA A 19 -2.83 -3.56 -15.00
N LEU A 20 -3.77 -4.21 -14.32
CA LEU A 20 -4.80 -3.54 -13.54
C LEU A 20 -4.61 -3.79 -12.05
N PRO A 21 -5.21 -2.96 -11.18
CA PRO A 21 -5.19 -3.21 -9.74
C PRO A 21 -5.67 -4.63 -9.41
N GLY A 22 -4.95 -5.28 -8.50
CA GLY A 22 -5.22 -6.62 -7.98
C GLY A 22 -4.50 -7.72 -8.75
N SER A 23 -3.57 -7.35 -9.64
CA SER A 23 -2.96 -8.27 -10.59
C SER A 23 -1.57 -8.75 -10.19
N THR A 24 -0.93 -8.20 -9.15
CA THR A 24 0.47 -8.53 -8.83
C THR A 24 0.68 -9.18 -7.47
N ALA A 25 -0.33 -9.26 -6.60
CA ALA A 25 -0.17 -9.77 -5.24
C ALA A 25 -1.34 -10.67 -4.84
N PHE A 26 -1.05 -11.92 -4.49
CA PHE A 26 -2.06 -12.94 -4.16
C PHE A 26 -1.67 -13.72 -2.90
N PHE A 27 -2.65 -14.32 -2.21
CA PHE A 27 -2.37 -15.30 -1.17
C PHE A 27 -2.01 -16.65 -1.80
N GLY A 28 -1.00 -17.31 -1.24
CA GLY A 28 -0.63 -18.66 -1.64
C GLY A 28 -1.75 -19.67 -1.33
N GLY A 29 -1.97 -20.61 -2.24
CA GLY A 29 -2.99 -21.67 -2.09
C GLY A 29 -4.42 -21.22 -2.41
N GLU A 30 -4.64 -19.93 -2.66
CA GLU A 30 -5.94 -19.40 -3.08
C GLU A 30 -5.97 -19.18 -4.61
N PRO A 31 -7.13 -19.32 -5.28
CA PRO A 31 -7.23 -19.04 -6.71
C PRO A 31 -6.99 -17.54 -6.98
N GLY A 32 -6.14 -17.25 -7.96
CA GLY A 32 -5.82 -15.88 -8.38
C GLY A 32 -6.38 -15.54 -9.77
N LYS A 33 -6.51 -14.24 -10.03
CA LYS A 33 -6.90 -13.70 -11.34
C LYS A 33 -6.01 -12.51 -11.67
N ILE A 34 -5.28 -12.60 -12.78
CA ILE A 34 -4.49 -11.49 -13.31
C ILE A 34 -5.33 -10.80 -14.38
N ALA A 35 -5.57 -9.50 -14.24
CA ALA A 35 -6.38 -8.73 -15.17
C ALA A 35 -5.51 -7.72 -15.92
N LEU A 36 -5.59 -7.74 -17.25
CA LEU A 36 -4.84 -6.85 -18.13
C LEU A 36 -5.83 -6.17 -19.10
N ASP A 37 -5.61 -4.89 -19.38
CA ASP A 37 -6.25 -4.21 -20.50
C ASP A 37 -5.35 -4.25 -21.73
N VAL A 38 -5.98 -4.41 -22.89
CA VAL A 38 -5.36 -4.38 -24.21
C VAL A 38 -5.94 -3.20 -24.96
N THR A 39 -5.14 -2.16 -25.20
CA THR A 39 -5.56 -1.00 -25.99
C THR A 39 -4.92 -1.06 -27.37
N ALA A 40 -5.69 -0.73 -28.41
CA ALA A 40 -5.19 -0.75 -29.78
C ALA A 40 -5.58 0.52 -30.54
N ALA A 41 -4.67 1.03 -31.37
CA ALA A 41 -4.89 2.19 -32.23
C ALA A 41 -5.82 1.87 -33.41
N ASP A 42 -5.83 0.61 -33.85
CA ASP A 42 -6.71 0.05 -34.88
C ASP A 42 -7.51 -1.12 -34.30
N LEU A 43 -8.47 -1.66 -35.07
CA LEU A 43 -9.13 -2.91 -34.70
C LEU A 43 -8.08 -4.03 -34.64
N PHE A 44 -7.87 -4.57 -33.44
CA PHE A 44 -7.00 -5.71 -33.18
C PHE A 44 -7.84 -6.94 -32.88
N GLU A 45 -7.50 -8.04 -33.54
CA GLU A 45 -7.98 -9.37 -33.22
C GLU A 45 -6.82 -10.35 -33.28
N GLY A 46 -6.71 -11.19 -32.26
CA GLY A 46 -5.55 -12.04 -32.09
C GLY A 46 -5.65 -12.98 -30.90
N THR A 47 -4.51 -13.52 -30.51
CA THR A 47 -4.37 -14.47 -29.39
C THR A 47 -3.29 -14.01 -28.43
N ALA A 48 -3.59 -14.06 -27.14
CA ALA A 48 -2.64 -13.91 -26.04
C ALA A 48 -2.19 -15.28 -25.56
N ALA A 49 -0.97 -15.67 -25.91
CA ALA A 49 -0.32 -16.82 -25.30
C ALA A 49 0.37 -16.36 -24.01
N TRP A 50 0.14 -17.07 -22.90
CA TRP A 50 0.69 -16.69 -21.60
C TRP A 50 1.30 -17.89 -20.88
N SER A 51 2.29 -17.61 -20.04
CA SER A 51 2.88 -18.59 -19.14
C SER A 51 3.22 -17.95 -17.79
N LEU A 52 2.98 -18.69 -16.72
CA LEU A 52 3.41 -18.36 -15.37
C LEU A 52 4.54 -19.31 -14.98
N THR A 53 5.69 -18.76 -14.61
CA THR A 53 6.86 -19.55 -14.24
C THR A 53 7.31 -19.26 -12.82
N ALA A 54 7.77 -20.28 -12.11
CA ALA A 54 8.38 -20.18 -10.79
C ALA A 54 9.70 -20.94 -10.80
N ASN A 55 10.81 -20.33 -10.42
CA ASN A 55 12.12 -20.99 -10.39
C ASN A 55 12.46 -21.72 -11.71
N ARG A 56 12.20 -21.07 -12.85
CA ARG A 56 12.39 -21.61 -14.21
C ARG A 56 11.53 -22.85 -14.55
N ARG A 57 10.46 -23.12 -13.80
CA ARG A 57 9.48 -24.15 -14.12
C ARG A 57 8.13 -23.51 -14.41
N THR A 58 7.48 -23.92 -15.49
CA THR A 58 6.13 -23.46 -15.83
C THR A 58 5.13 -24.04 -14.83
N ALA A 59 4.47 -23.16 -14.08
CA ALA A 59 3.40 -23.50 -13.15
C ALA A 59 2.04 -23.59 -13.89
N ALA A 60 1.80 -22.69 -14.84
CA ALA A 60 0.61 -22.67 -15.68
C ALA A 60 0.91 -22.00 -17.03
N ARG A 61 0.11 -22.31 -18.05
CA ARG A 61 0.15 -21.64 -19.36
C ARG A 61 -1.20 -21.78 -20.05
N GLY A 62 -1.46 -20.92 -21.02
CA GLY A 62 -2.66 -20.99 -21.83
C GLY A 62 -2.68 -19.99 -22.96
N GLU A 63 -3.77 -19.99 -23.71
CA GLU A 63 -4.05 -19.07 -24.80
C GLU A 63 -5.45 -18.49 -24.61
N ILE A 64 -5.61 -17.20 -24.90
CA ILE A 64 -6.89 -16.49 -24.79
C ILE A 64 -7.06 -15.62 -26.03
N ALA A 65 -8.21 -15.72 -26.70
CA ALA A 65 -8.54 -14.83 -27.81
C ALA A 65 -8.74 -13.40 -27.29
N VAL A 66 -8.18 -12.41 -27.99
CA VAL A 66 -8.24 -11.00 -27.61
C VAL A 66 -8.78 -10.19 -28.77
N SER A 67 -9.69 -9.27 -28.46
CA SER A 67 -10.14 -8.23 -29.38
C SER A 67 -10.12 -6.89 -28.67
N ALA A 68 -9.53 -5.89 -29.33
CA ALA A 68 -9.44 -4.52 -28.86
C ALA A 68 -9.62 -3.58 -30.05
N GLY A 69 -10.00 -2.33 -29.80
CA GLY A 69 -10.08 -1.33 -30.86
C GLY A 69 -10.00 0.10 -30.34
N PRO A 70 -10.10 1.08 -31.26
CA PRO A 70 -9.98 2.50 -30.91
C PRO A 70 -11.03 2.89 -29.87
N GLY A 71 -10.58 3.36 -28.70
CA GLY A 71 -11.46 3.75 -27.59
C GLY A 71 -12.22 2.60 -26.92
N LYS A 72 -11.96 1.34 -27.29
CA LYS A 72 -12.58 0.16 -26.69
C LYS A 72 -11.50 -0.86 -26.30
N PRO A 73 -10.94 -0.75 -25.09
CA PRO A 73 -9.96 -1.71 -24.60
C PRO A 73 -10.54 -3.13 -24.57
N GLY A 74 -9.73 -4.10 -25.01
CA GLY A 74 -9.98 -5.51 -24.77
C GLY A 74 -9.60 -5.87 -23.33
N ARG A 75 -10.37 -6.75 -22.69
CA ARG A 75 -10.09 -7.22 -21.34
C ARG A 75 -9.59 -8.65 -21.36
N LEU A 76 -8.41 -8.87 -20.79
CA LEU A 76 -7.82 -10.19 -20.60
C LEU A 76 -7.85 -10.55 -19.12
N VAL A 77 -8.35 -11.75 -18.79
CA VAL A 77 -8.36 -12.27 -17.42
C VAL A 77 -7.72 -13.66 -17.43
N ILE A 78 -6.59 -13.79 -16.76
CA ILE A 78 -5.84 -15.05 -16.63
C ILE A 78 -6.13 -15.65 -15.25
N PRO A 79 -6.95 -16.70 -15.15
CA PRO A 79 -7.12 -17.43 -13.90
C PRO A 79 -5.91 -18.34 -13.66
N PHE A 80 -5.49 -18.46 -12.41
CA PHE A 80 -4.47 -19.44 -12.03
C PHE A 80 -4.71 -19.98 -10.61
N ALA A 81 -4.23 -21.20 -10.37
CA ALA A 81 -4.20 -21.77 -9.03
C ALA A 81 -2.86 -21.40 -8.39
N ALA A 82 -2.86 -20.54 -7.37
CA ALA A 82 -1.63 -20.20 -6.68
C ALA A 82 -1.14 -21.42 -5.88
N PRO A 83 0.15 -21.82 -5.99
CA PRO A 83 0.69 -22.84 -5.10
C PRO A 83 0.60 -22.38 -3.64
N PRO A 84 0.47 -23.31 -2.68
CA PRO A 84 0.48 -22.97 -1.27
C PRO A 84 1.82 -22.36 -0.88
N VAL A 85 1.77 -21.33 -0.05
CA VAL A 85 2.95 -20.62 0.46
C VAL A 85 3.02 -20.87 1.97
N ARG A 86 4.14 -21.43 2.43
CA ARG A 86 4.40 -21.62 3.87
C ARG A 86 4.62 -20.26 4.53
N GLU A 87 4.39 -20.22 5.83
CA GLU A 87 4.79 -19.08 6.66
C GLU A 87 6.26 -18.73 6.42
N GLU A 88 6.59 -17.44 6.47
CA GLU A 88 7.90 -16.83 6.18
C GLU A 88 8.43 -16.95 4.73
N VAL A 89 7.93 -17.90 3.94
CA VAL A 89 8.31 -18.05 2.53
C VAL A 89 7.46 -17.12 1.68
N ARG A 90 8.06 -16.45 0.71
CA ARG A 90 7.32 -15.68 -0.30
C ARG A 90 7.80 -16.12 -1.67
N ILE A 91 6.87 -16.38 -2.59
CA ILE A 91 7.18 -16.95 -3.92
C ILE A 91 6.95 -15.86 -4.96
N SER A 92 7.91 -15.70 -5.87
CA SER A 92 7.73 -14.93 -7.10
C SER A 92 7.30 -15.87 -8.23
N LEU A 93 6.29 -15.46 -8.99
CA LEU A 93 6.01 -16.01 -10.31
C LEU A 93 6.29 -14.93 -11.34
N ASP A 94 6.81 -15.33 -12.50
CA ASP A 94 6.99 -14.44 -13.63
C ASP A 94 5.90 -14.77 -14.66
N LEU A 95 5.02 -13.80 -14.93
CA LEU A 95 4.09 -13.86 -16.05
C LEU A 95 4.81 -13.37 -17.30
N GLU A 96 4.87 -14.22 -18.32
CA GLU A 96 5.22 -13.83 -19.67
C GLU A 96 3.98 -13.94 -20.55
N LEU A 97 3.69 -12.90 -21.33
CA LEU A 97 2.58 -12.85 -22.25
C LEU A 97 3.03 -12.36 -23.62
N VAL A 98 2.61 -13.07 -24.67
CA VAL A 98 2.88 -12.74 -26.07
C VAL A 98 1.55 -12.58 -26.79
N LEU A 99 1.31 -11.40 -27.37
CA LEU A 99 0.18 -11.15 -28.26
C LEU A 99 0.58 -11.41 -29.70
N THR A 100 -0.25 -12.19 -30.40
CA THR A 100 -0.13 -12.45 -31.83
C THR A 100 -1.39 -11.99 -32.55
N ASP A 101 -1.25 -11.45 -33.77
CA ASP A 101 -2.40 -11.13 -34.62
C ASP A 101 -2.99 -12.39 -35.30
N ARG A 102 -4.01 -12.22 -36.15
CA ARG A 102 -4.61 -13.32 -36.93
C ARG A 102 -3.63 -14.02 -37.88
N ALA A 103 -2.54 -13.36 -38.29
CA ALA A 103 -1.50 -13.96 -39.12
C ALA A 103 -0.45 -14.72 -38.29
N GLY A 104 -0.56 -14.72 -36.96
CA GLY A 104 0.39 -15.35 -36.04
C GLY A 104 1.65 -14.53 -35.81
N VAL A 105 1.66 -13.25 -36.19
CA VAL A 105 2.80 -12.35 -35.99
C VAL A 105 2.75 -11.77 -34.59
N GLU A 106 3.85 -11.86 -33.84
CA GLU A 106 4.00 -11.21 -32.52
C GLU A 106 3.91 -9.69 -32.68
N VAL A 107 2.92 -9.09 -32.00
CA VAL A 107 2.68 -7.64 -32.02
C VAL A 107 3.04 -6.96 -30.70
N ALA A 108 3.06 -7.71 -29.60
CA ALA A 108 3.46 -7.20 -28.30
C ALA A 108 3.89 -8.33 -27.36
N ARG A 109 4.76 -7.99 -26.43
CA ARG A 109 5.19 -8.84 -25.32
C ARG A 109 5.06 -8.08 -24.01
N PHE A 110 4.70 -8.78 -22.95
CA PHE A 110 4.51 -8.21 -21.62
C PHE A 110 5.00 -9.17 -20.55
N GLU A 111 5.76 -8.62 -19.61
CA GLU A 111 6.26 -9.34 -18.44
C GLU A 111 5.74 -8.67 -17.18
N LEU A 112 5.27 -9.48 -16.22
CA LEU A 112 4.76 -8.99 -14.95
C LEU A 112 5.17 -9.90 -13.80
N PRO A 113 5.92 -9.39 -12.80
CA PRO A 113 6.18 -10.15 -11.59
C PRO A 113 4.90 -10.27 -10.75
N ILE A 114 4.65 -11.48 -10.27
CA ILE A 114 3.52 -11.85 -9.42
C ILE A 114 4.06 -12.36 -8.09
N TRP A 115 3.57 -11.81 -6.99
CA TRP A 115 4.02 -12.17 -5.65
C TRP A 115 2.95 -12.97 -4.92
N LEU A 116 3.34 -14.13 -4.42
CA LEU A 116 2.51 -14.96 -3.55
C LEU A 116 2.93 -14.78 -2.10
N PHE A 117 1.97 -14.41 -1.28
CA PHE A 117 2.16 -14.11 0.13
C PHE A 117 1.53 -15.20 1.02
N PRO A 118 2.14 -15.50 2.17
CA PRO A 118 1.45 -16.19 3.26
C PRO A 118 0.19 -15.43 3.68
N LYS A 119 -0.82 -16.16 4.16
CA LYS A 119 -2.09 -15.58 4.64
C LYS A 119 -1.94 -14.73 5.89
N GLU A 120 -1.04 -15.13 6.77
CA GLU A 120 -0.77 -14.52 8.07
C GLU A 120 0.57 -13.75 8.04
N PRO A 121 0.58 -12.43 7.80
CA PRO A 121 1.81 -11.63 7.76
C PRO A 121 2.51 -11.49 9.12
N PHE A 122 1.79 -11.77 10.21
CA PHE A 122 2.24 -11.63 11.59
C PHE A 122 2.47 -12.98 12.29
N ALA A 123 2.43 -14.09 11.55
CA ALA A 123 2.78 -15.40 12.10
C ALA A 123 4.16 -15.34 12.77
N ASP A 124 4.27 -15.92 13.97
CA ASP A 124 5.48 -15.98 14.80
C ASP A 124 6.11 -14.63 15.20
N ARG A 125 5.37 -13.52 15.05
CA ARG A 125 5.85 -12.17 15.37
C ARG A 125 5.29 -11.57 16.67
N GLY A 126 4.66 -12.39 17.50
CA GLY A 126 3.97 -11.94 18.71
C GLY A 126 4.87 -11.14 19.67
N GLN A 127 6.05 -11.66 20.00
CA GLN A 127 6.98 -10.98 20.92
C GLN A 127 7.45 -9.62 20.37
N TRP A 128 7.73 -9.54 19.07
CA TRP A 128 8.09 -8.28 18.43
C TRP A 128 6.92 -7.29 18.46
N LEU A 129 5.69 -7.73 18.14
CA LEU A 129 4.51 -6.87 18.20
C LEU A 129 4.22 -6.35 19.61
N GLU A 130 4.35 -7.20 20.64
CA GLU A 130 4.22 -6.79 22.03
C GLU A 130 5.26 -5.72 22.40
N SER A 131 6.48 -5.83 21.88
CA SER A 131 7.55 -4.86 22.14
C SER A 131 7.28 -3.46 21.57
N LEU A 132 6.38 -3.34 20.58
CA LEU A 132 6.01 -2.06 20.00
C LEU A 132 5.11 -1.22 20.92
N ASP A 133 4.51 -1.83 21.95
CA ASP A 133 3.51 -1.22 22.85
C ASP A 133 2.48 -0.41 22.06
N LEU A 134 1.71 -1.09 21.20
CA LEU A 134 0.75 -0.43 20.31
C LEU A 134 -0.44 0.11 21.10
N HIS A 135 -0.76 1.38 20.89
CA HIS A 135 -1.97 2.04 21.36
C HIS A 135 -2.81 2.44 20.15
N VAL A 136 -4.11 2.21 20.18
CA VAL A 136 -4.99 2.50 19.04
C VAL A 136 -6.11 3.43 19.46
N TYR A 137 -6.25 4.55 18.76
CA TYR A 137 -7.44 5.40 18.79
C TYR A 137 -8.23 5.21 17.50
N ASP A 138 -9.33 4.48 17.62
CA ASP A 138 -10.22 4.19 16.51
C ASP A 138 -11.68 4.20 17.02
N PRO A 139 -12.37 5.35 16.93
CA PRO A 139 -13.77 5.46 17.32
C PRO A 139 -14.70 4.54 16.53
N ALA A 140 -14.37 4.24 15.26
CA ALA A 140 -15.18 3.39 14.38
C ALA A 140 -14.95 1.89 14.62
N LYS A 141 -13.82 1.52 15.24
CA LYS A 141 -13.41 0.17 15.61
C LYS A 141 -13.09 -0.77 14.44
N ASN A 142 -13.01 -0.26 13.21
CA ASN A 142 -12.66 -1.05 12.04
C ASN A 142 -11.20 -1.49 12.08
N THR A 143 -10.28 -0.60 12.48
CA THR A 143 -8.86 -0.92 12.67
C THR A 143 -8.68 -1.89 13.83
N LEU A 144 -9.45 -1.76 14.91
CA LEU A 144 -9.44 -2.71 16.02
C LEU A 144 -9.82 -4.12 15.56
N ALA A 145 -10.90 -4.25 14.78
CA ALA A 145 -11.33 -5.54 14.24
C ALA A 145 -10.27 -6.19 13.33
N ALA A 146 -9.58 -5.39 12.50
CA ALA A 146 -8.46 -5.89 11.69
C ALA A 146 -7.27 -6.34 12.56
N PHE A 147 -6.96 -5.60 13.64
CA PHE A 147 -5.89 -5.99 14.57
C PHE A 147 -6.24 -7.28 15.33
N ASP A 148 -7.50 -7.44 15.75
CA ASP A 148 -8.01 -8.67 16.37
C ASP A 148 -7.92 -9.87 15.42
N ASP A 149 -8.35 -9.71 14.16
CA ASP A 149 -8.24 -10.74 13.09
C ASP A 149 -6.78 -11.15 12.90
N ALA A 150 -5.87 -10.17 12.89
CA ALA A 150 -4.43 -10.36 12.74
C ALA A 150 -3.71 -10.86 13.99
N ARG A 151 -4.41 -10.92 15.14
CA ARG A 151 -3.84 -11.17 16.47
C ARG A 151 -2.69 -10.20 16.83
N ILE A 152 -2.81 -8.95 16.41
CA ILE A 152 -1.88 -7.89 16.78
C ILE A 152 -2.24 -7.40 18.19
N PRO A 153 -1.34 -7.48 19.18
CA PRO A 153 -1.59 -6.96 20.52
C PRO A 153 -1.67 -5.43 20.51
N TYR A 154 -2.68 -4.86 21.18
CA TYR A 154 -2.83 -3.41 21.31
C TYR A 154 -3.58 -3.00 22.58
N ARG A 155 -3.42 -1.73 22.96
CA ARG A 155 -4.24 -1.03 23.96
C ARG A 155 -5.21 -0.05 23.30
N TYR A 156 -6.51 -0.21 23.54
CA TYR A 156 -7.52 0.71 23.00
C TYR A 156 -7.62 2.00 23.81
N LEU A 157 -7.44 3.14 23.16
CA LEU A 157 -7.66 4.46 23.72
C LEU A 157 -9.08 4.94 23.40
N ARG A 158 -9.91 5.08 24.43
CA ARG A 158 -11.33 5.46 24.28
C ARG A 158 -11.56 6.96 24.13
N SER A 159 -10.53 7.78 24.36
CA SER A 159 -10.65 9.23 24.35
C SER A 159 -9.31 9.89 24.03
N LEU A 160 -9.36 11.13 23.57
CA LEU A 160 -8.17 11.94 23.32
C LEU A 160 -7.36 12.20 24.61
N GLY A 161 -8.02 12.34 25.75
CA GLY A 161 -7.35 12.51 27.05
C GLY A 161 -6.45 11.33 27.43
N ALA A 162 -6.76 10.11 26.99
CA ALA A 162 -5.89 8.96 27.21
C ALA A 162 -4.58 9.04 26.40
N MET A 163 -4.55 9.80 25.30
CA MET A 163 -3.32 10.06 24.54
C MET A 163 -2.35 10.95 25.31
N GLU A 164 -2.86 11.87 26.14
CA GLU A 164 -2.05 12.82 26.90
C GLU A 164 -1.12 12.12 27.91
N SER A 165 -1.54 10.95 28.42
CA SER A 165 -0.75 10.11 29.32
C SER A 165 0.25 9.17 28.65
N LEU A 166 0.34 9.16 27.31
CA LEU A 166 1.30 8.31 26.61
C LEU A 166 2.71 8.90 26.70
N GLU A 167 3.63 8.14 27.27
CA GLU A 167 5.05 8.53 27.39
C GLU A 167 5.95 7.80 26.39
N ALA A 168 5.52 6.67 25.84
CA ALA A 168 6.29 5.83 24.93
C ALA A 168 5.37 4.95 24.06
N GLY A 169 5.96 4.19 23.15
CA GLY A 169 5.27 3.22 22.28
C GLY A 169 4.85 3.81 20.94
N VAL A 170 3.92 3.12 20.28
CA VAL A 170 3.36 3.52 18.99
C VAL A 170 1.88 3.81 19.14
N LEU A 171 1.46 5.01 18.76
CA LEU A 171 0.05 5.40 18.65
C LEU A 171 -0.43 5.26 17.21
N VAL A 172 -1.44 4.43 16.99
CA VAL A 172 -2.14 4.30 15.71
C VAL A 172 -3.47 5.02 15.78
N ILE A 173 -3.68 5.96 14.87
CA ILE A 173 -4.98 6.57 14.61
C ILE A 173 -5.64 5.76 13.49
N GLY A 174 -6.82 5.22 13.79
CA GLY A 174 -7.54 4.30 12.92
C GLY A 174 -7.86 4.88 11.54
N GLU A 175 -8.06 3.98 10.59
CA GLU A 175 -8.43 4.32 9.21
C GLU A 175 -9.77 5.06 9.17
N GLY A 176 -9.85 6.14 8.40
CA GLY A 176 -11.07 6.91 8.20
C GLY A 176 -11.44 7.83 9.38
N VAL A 177 -10.55 8.07 10.35
CA VAL A 177 -10.80 9.07 11.39
C VAL A 177 -10.81 10.48 10.77
N SER A 178 -11.89 11.23 11.04
CA SER A 178 -12.07 12.61 10.55
C SER A 178 -11.44 13.64 11.48
N PHE A 179 -10.43 14.36 10.98
CA PHE A 179 -9.82 15.49 11.70
C PHE A 179 -10.72 16.73 11.72
N ALA A 180 -11.67 16.85 10.78
CA ALA A 180 -12.65 17.93 10.80
C ALA A 180 -13.68 17.77 11.94
N ARG A 181 -14.07 16.52 12.25
CA ARG A 181 -14.96 16.19 13.37
C ARG A 181 -14.19 16.21 14.70
N GLU A 182 -13.00 15.62 14.73
CA GLU A 182 -12.15 15.53 15.92
C GLU A 182 -11.13 16.68 15.98
N ARG A 183 -11.61 17.92 16.15
CA ARG A 183 -10.77 19.13 16.03
C ARG A 183 -9.54 19.17 16.95
N GLN A 184 -9.58 18.48 18.09
CA GLN A 184 -8.47 18.42 19.05
C GLN A 184 -7.47 17.29 18.75
N LEU A 185 -7.80 16.37 17.85
CA LEU A 185 -6.99 15.19 17.56
C LEU A 185 -5.58 15.58 17.07
N SER A 186 -5.49 16.58 16.18
CA SER A 186 -4.17 17.02 15.70
C SER A 186 -3.28 17.56 16.81
N ALA A 187 -3.85 18.29 17.79
CA ALA A 187 -3.10 18.81 18.93
C ALA A 187 -2.69 17.66 19.87
N ALA A 188 -3.58 16.69 20.11
CA ALA A 188 -3.28 15.51 20.92
C ALA A 188 -2.15 14.66 20.31
N ILE A 189 -2.18 14.45 18.99
CA ILE A 189 -1.13 13.76 18.22
C ILE A 189 0.21 14.48 18.38
N LEU A 190 0.27 15.79 18.13
CA LEU A 190 1.51 16.55 18.29
C LEU A 190 2.02 16.54 19.73
N GLY A 191 1.12 16.54 20.71
CA GLY A 191 1.47 16.33 22.12
C GLY A 191 2.15 14.99 22.37
N ALA A 192 1.60 13.90 21.81
CA ALA A 192 2.20 12.56 21.92
C ALA A 192 3.58 12.51 21.24
N VAL A 193 3.70 13.04 20.04
CA VAL A 193 4.97 13.15 19.31
C VAL A 193 6.00 13.95 20.11
N ALA A 194 5.59 15.05 20.76
CA ALA A 194 6.47 15.85 21.61
C ALA A 194 7.01 15.10 22.83
N ARG A 195 6.33 14.03 23.27
CA ARG A 195 6.79 13.13 24.33
C ARG A 195 7.66 11.97 23.80
N GLY A 196 7.94 11.93 22.49
CA GLY A 196 8.73 10.87 21.87
C GLY A 196 7.91 9.67 21.39
N VAL A 197 6.57 9.75 21.42
CA VAL A 197 5.69 8.70 20.90
C VAL A 197 5.77 8.70 19.36
N THR A 198 5.84 7.51 18.77
CA THR A 198 5.71 7.35 17.32
C THR A 198 4.22 7.27 16.96
N VAL A 199 3.76 8.11 16.04
CA VAL A 199 2.36 8.17 15.64
C VAL A 199 2.20 7.74 14.19
N ILE A 200 1.27 6.83 13.92
CA ILE A 200 0.77 6.47 12.59
C ILE A 200 -0.66 6.97 12.47
N VAL A 201 -0.98 7.66 11.38
CA VAL A 201 -2.34 7.99 10.98
C VAL A 201 -2.66 7.21 9.71
N LEU A 202 -3.67 6.34 9.77
CA LEU A 202 -4.12 5.54 8.64
C LEU A 202 -5.26 6.28 7.92
N ALA A 203 -5.11 6.46 6.61
CA ALA A 203 -5.99 7.15 5.66
C ALA A 203 -7.13 7.95 6.30
N PRO A 204 -6.84 9.16 6.86
CA PRO A 204 -7.85 9.98 7.52
C PRO A 204 -8.91 10.41 6.51
N GLU A 205 -10.18 10.48 6.93
CA GLU A 205 -11.31 10.75 6.02
C GLU A 205 -11.26 12.17 5.43
N ASN A 206 -10.97 13.16 6.28
CA ASN A 206 -10.92 14.58 5.91
C ASN A 206 -10.28 15.40 7.03
N GLY A 207 -10.00 16.68 6.74
CA GLY A 207 -9.52 17.66 7.71
C GLY A 207 -8.03 17.98 7.55
N GLU A 208 -7.44 18.49 8.63
CA GLU A 208 -6.08 19.03 8.63
C GLU A 208 -5.27 18.39 9.77
N VAL A 209 -4.10 17.85 9.41
CA VAL A 209 -3.10 17.32 10.35
C VAL A 209 -1.99 18.37 10.46
N ARG A 210 -1.90 19.04 11.60
CA ARG A 210 -0.82 19.99 11.89
C ARG A 210 0.49 19.25 12.03
N LEU A 211 1.56 19.83 11.46
CA LEU A 211 2.91 19.30 11.54
C LEU A 211 3.79 20.08 12.50
N THR A 212 3.45 21.34 12.77
CA THR A 212 4.20 22.20 13.70
C THR A 212 3.42 22.39 15.00
N PRO A 213 4.07 22.28 16.17
CA PRO A 213 3.41 22.58 17.44
C PRO A 213 3.12 24.08 17.58
N GLU A 214 2.12 24.43 18.39
CA GLU A 214 1.73 25.83 18.63
C GLU A 214 2.73 26.61 19.52
N LYS A 215 3.56 25.91 20.30
CA LYS A 215 4.53 26.50 21.23
C LYS A 215 5.96 26.22 20.78
N GLU A 216 6.80 27.25 20.78
CA GLU A 216 8.22 27.17 20.33
C GLU A 216 9.07 26.20 21.15
N GLU A 217 8.73 25.95 22.42
CA GLU A 217 9.42 25.01 23.31
C GLU A 217 9.00 23.54 23.12
N ALA A 218 8.03 23.25 22.24
CA ALA A 218 7.58 21.90 21.95
C ALA A 218 8.48 21.19 20.91
N ALA A 219 8.16 19.93 20.59
CA ALA A 219 8.92 19.11 19.62
C ALA A 219 9.26 19.89 18.35
N ARG A 220 10.55 20.16 18.16
CA ARG A 220 11.04 20.89 16.99
C ARG A 220 11.04 19.95 15.78
N LEU A 221 10.33 20.32 14.73
CA LEU A 221 10.35 19.58 13.45
C LEU A 221 11.78 19.60 12.88
N GLU A 222 12.34 18.41 12.63
CA GLU A 222 13.68 18.22 12.09
C GLU A 222 13.67 17.89 10.60
N SER A 223 12.77 17.01 10.19
CA SER A 223 12.61 16.64 8.79
C SER A 223 11.16 16.45 8.43
N LEU A 224 10.86 16.71 7.16
CA LEU A 224 9.56 16.51 6.57
C LEU A 224 9.76 15.89 5.19
N SER A 225 9.13 14.74 4.94
CA SER A 225 9.19 14.04 3.66
C SER A 225 7.80 13.77 3.11
N PHE A 226 7.67 13.89 1.79
CA PHE A 226 6.47 13.57 1.05
C PHE A 226 6.82 12.55 0.00
N ARG A 227 6.01 11.49 -0.11
CA ARG A 227 6.21 10.41 -1.07
C ARG A 227 4.89 10.06 -1.74
N ARG A 228 4.95 9.70 -3.02
CA ARG A 228 3.77 9.19 -3.74
C ARG A 228 3.73 7.67 -3.57
N ASP A 229 3.23 6.98 -4.59
CA ASP A 229 3.06 5.54 -4.60
C ASP A 229 4.37 4.74 -4.56
N GLU A 230 5.51 5.35 -4.88
CA GLU A 230 6.83 4.73 -4.73
C GLU A 230 7.16 4.35 -3.28
N VAL A 231 6.47 4.92 -2.29
CA VAL A 231 6.66 4.49 -0.88
C VAL A 231 6.27 3.03 -0.66
N LEU A 232 5.31 2.51 -1.44
CA LEU A 232 4.83 1.15 -1.30
C LEU A 232 5.94 0.15 -1.63
N THR A 233 6.65 0.38 -2.74
CA THR A 233 7.81 -0.43 -3.15
C THR A 233 9.02 -0.21 -2.23
N GLN A 234 9.16 0.96 -1.60
CA GLN A 234 10.22 1.22 -0.61
C GLN A 234 9.99 0.45 0.69
N ILE A 235 8.74 0.36 1.17
CA ILE A 235 8.39 -0.42 2.35
C ILE A 235 8.53 -1.91 2.05
N ASP A 236 8.01 -2.35 0.91
CA ASP A 236 8.13 -3.71 0.45
C ASP A 236 8.21 -3.71 -1.07
N LYS A 237 9.37 -4.08 -1.62
CA LYS A 237 9.63 -4.11 -3.08
C LYS A 237 8.64 -4.93 -3.90
N ARG A 238 7.82 -5.76 -3.25
CA ARG A 238 6.78 -6.59 -3.86
C ARG A 238 5.44 -5.88 -3.97
N LEU A 239 5.24 -4.80 -3.23
CA LEU A 239 4.02 -4.02 -3.24
C LEU A 239 4.13 -2.90 -4.24
N SER A 240 3.03 -2.66 -4.94
CA SER A 240 2.85 -1.58 -5.90
C SER A 240 1.37 -1.20 -5.94
N PRO A 241 0.97 -0.10 -6.60
CA PRO A 241 -0.45 0.19 -6.80
C PRO A 241 -1.24 -0.94 -7.47
N LEU A 242 -0.58 -1.74 -8.31
CA LEU A 242 -1.19 -2.89 -8.97
C LEU A 242 -1.42 -4.08 -8.02
N SER A 243 -0.89 -4.01 -6.80
CA SER A 243 -1.07 -5.03 -5.77
C SER A 243 -2.38 -4.86 -5.00
N TRP A 244 -3.02 -3.69 -5.08
CA TRP A 244 -4.28 -3.42 -4.37
C TRP A 244 -5.47 -4.05 -5.07
N PRO A 245 -6.43 -4.65 -4.35
CA PRO A 245 -7.61 -5.28 -4.95
C PRO A 245 -8.36 -4.33 -5.90
N ALA A 246 -8.90 -4.87 -7.00
CA ALA A 246 -9.53 -4.07 -8.06
C ALA A 246 -10.74 -3.24 -7.61
N ASP A 247 -11.42 -3.70 -6.56
CA ASP A 247 -12.60 -3.08 -5.96
C ASP A 247 -12.26 -2.22 -4.73
N VAL A 248 -10.97 -1.95 -4.50
CA VAL A 248 -10.47 -1.10 -3.42
C VAL A 248 -9.80 0.11 -4.02
N SER A 249 -10.28 1.29 -3.68
CA SER A 249 -9.66 2.54 -4.12
C SER A 249 -8.29 2.71 -3.46
N LEU A 250 -7.26 2.87 -4.29
CA LEU A 250 -5.95 3.31 -3.87
C LEU A 250 -5.56 4.57 -4.66
N PRO A 251 -5.18 5.66 -3.98
CA PRO A 251 -5.20 5.83 -2.51
C PRO A 251 -6.60 6.12 -1.96
N LEU A 252 -6.80 5.89 -0.65
CA LEU A 252 -8.05 6.25 0.05
C LEU A 252 -8.05 7.70 0.50
N ALA A 253 -6.89 8.21 0.92
CA ALA A 253 -6.67 9.61 1.24
C ALA A 253 -5.41 10.10 0.51
N ARG A 254 -5.40 11.37 0.12
CA ARG A 254 -4.21 12.02 -0.40
C ARG A 254 -3.97 13.34 0.31
N PHE A 255 -2.76 13.86 0.17
CA PHE A 255 -2.26 14.91 1.03
C PHE A 255 -1.67 16.07 0.25
N GLU A 256 -2.11 17.27 0.60
CA GLU A 256 -1.52 18.52 0.14
C GLU A 256 -0.83 19.22 1.32
N LEU A 257 0.35 19.77 1.08
CA LEU A 257 1.02 20.64 2.04
C LEU A 257 0.42 22.04 1.96
N VAL A 258 -0.12 22.53 3.08
CA VAL A 258 -0.68 23.86 3.18
C VAL A 258 0.12 24.66 4.21
N ALA A 259 0.56 25.85 3.80
CA ALA A 259 1.16 26.83 4.71
C ALA A 259 0.11 27.89 5.05
N ARG A 260 -0.13 28.12 6.34
CA ARG A 260 -0.87 29.27 6.87
C ARG A 260 0.07 30.06 7.78
N THR A 261 -0.27 31.32 8.07
CA THR A 261 0.61 32.22 8.84
C THR A 261 1.13 31.56 10.14
N GLY A 262 2.39 31.11 10.13
CA GLY A 262 3.05 30.45 11.26
C GLY A 262 2.74 28.96 11.44
N GLU A 263 1.93 28.33 10.57
CA GLU A 263 1.55 26.92 10.67
C GLU A 263 1.88 26.16 9.39
N THR A 264 2.49 24.98 9.54
CA THR A 264 2.59 24.00 8.47
C THR A 264 1.65 22.84 8.77
N LEU A 265 0.74 22.55 7.83
CA LEU A 265 -0.22 21.46 7.98
C LEU A 265 -0.34 20.65 6.69
N VAL A 266 -0.82 19.43 6.86
CA VAL A 266 -1.23 18.55 5.78
C VAL A 266 -2.75 18.53 5.74
N ARG A 267 -3.31 18.84 4.57
CA ARG A 267 -4.74 18.72 4.34
C ARG A 267 -5.03 17.43 3.59
N VAL A 268 -6.09 16.74 4.01
CA VAL A 268 -6.66 15.64 3.24
C VAL A 268 -7.35 16.22 2.01
N ASP A 269 -6.94 15.76 0.83
CA ASP A 269 -7.35 16.28 -0.48
C ASP A 269 -7.64 15.13 -1.45
N ASP A 270 -8.41 15.41 -2.50
CA ASP A 270 -8.79 14.45 -3.54
C ASP A 270 -8.10 14.69 -4.89
N ALA A 271 -7.27 15.73 -4.99
CA ALA A 271 -6.54 16.04 -6.23
C ALA A 271 -5.65 14.89 -6.71
N ALA A 272 -5.57 14.70 -8.03
CA ALA A 272 -4.82 13.58 -8.63
C ALA A 272 -3.29 13.63 -8.42
N ASP A 273 -2.74 14.81 -8.13
CA ASP A 273 -1.28 15.06 -7.99
C ASP A 273 -0.77 15.13 -6.54
N SER A 274 -1.64 14.90 -5.57
CA SER A 274 -1.32 14.96 -4.14
C SER A 274 -0.60 13.70 -3.64
N TRP A 275 0.00 13.81 -2.46
CA TRP A 275 0.92 12.83 -1.89
C TRP A 275 0.17 11.68 -1.23
N LEU A 276 0.77 10.47 -1.27
CA LEU A 276 0.24 9.29 -0.59
C LEU A 276 0.70 9.21 0.86
N TRP A 277 1.86 9.80 1.14
CA TRP A 277 2.58 9.54 2.36
C TRP A 277 3.28 10.81 2.83
N VAL A 278 3.10 11.13 4.12
CA VAL A 278 3.81 12.21 4.78
C VAL A 278 4.49 11.68 6.01
N GLU A 279 5.76 12.04 6.19
CA GLU A 279 6.48 11.78 7.44
C GLU A 279 7.12 13.03 7.97
N ALA A 280 6.94 13.24 9.26
CA ALA A 280 7.61 14.27 10.04
C ALA A 280 8.42 13.62 11.16
N THR A 281 9.69 14.01 11.29
CA THR A 281 10.53 13.64 12.44
C THR A 281 10.80 14.86 13.29
N TYR A 282 10.89 14.66 14.60
CA TYR A 282 11.03 15.74 15.56
C TYR A 282 12.22 15.49 16.48
N ALA A 283 12.84 16.57 16.93
CA ALA A 283 13.88 16.55 17.94
C ALA A 283 13.35 15.82 19.19
N GLY A 284 14.10 14.83 19.67
CA GLY A 284 13.66 13.99 20.79
C GLY A 284 12.97 12.68 20.40
N LYS A 285 13.17 12.19 19.16
CA LYS A 285 12.75 10.86 18.64
C LYS A 285 11.26 10.71 18.28
N GLY A 286 10.44 11.72 18.48
CA GLY A 286 9.05 11.69 18.02
C GLY A 286 8.97 11.60 16.49
N ARG A 287 8.05 10.80 15.98
CA ARG A 287 7.77 10.65 14.55
C ARG A 287 6.27 10.64 14.29
N LEU A 288 5.83 11.32 13.25
CA LEU A 288 4.48 11.26 12.73
C LEU A 288 4.53 10.73 11.30
N THR A 289 3.78 9.67 11.04
CA THR A 289 3.56 9.11 9.70
C THR A 289 2.09 9.21 9.36
N VAL A 290 1.75 9.86 8.25
CA VAL A 290 0.38 9.93 7.72
C VAL A 290 0.36 9.13 6.42
N CYS A 291 -0.33 7.99 6.44
CA CYS A 291 -0.44 7.07 5.33
C CYS A 291 -1.81 7.21 4.67
N GLY A 292 -1.88 7.45 3.36
CA GLY A 292 -3.12 7.59 2.62
C GLY A 292 -3.59 6.31 1.93
N ALA A 293 -2.83 5.22 2.06
CA ALA A 293 -3.18 3.94 1.47
C ALA A 293 -4.35 3.30 2.21
N ASN A 294 -5.21 2.59 1.47
CA ASN A 294 -6.29 1.80 2.05
C ASN A 294 -5.71 0.52 2.69
N VAL A 295 -5.60 0.49 4.01
CA VAL A 295 -5.03 -0.63 4.78
C VAL A 295 -6.15 -1.50 5.36
N ILE A 296 -7.20 -0.88 5.91
CA ILE A 296 -8.20 -1.58 6.72
C ILE A 296 -9.40 -2.01 5.90
N ASP A 297 -9.96 -1.14 5.06
CA ASP A 297 -11.08 -1.51 4.16
C ASP A 297 -10.66 -2.57 3.11
N GLY A 298 -9.38 -2.57 2.69
CA GLY A 298 -8.78 -3.61 1.86
C GLY A 298 -8.38 -4.90 2.59
N TRP A 299 -8.47 -4.95 3.93
CA TRP A 299 -7.82 -5.97 4.78
C TRP A 299 -8.14 -7.42 4.40
N ALA A 300 -9.41 -7.71 4.09
CA ALA A 300 -9.89 -9.05 3.76
C ALA A 300 -9.76 -9.40 2.27
N LYS A 301 -9.41 -8.43 1.42
CA LYS A 301 -9.52 -8.56 -0.05
C LYS A 301 -8.21 -8.96 -0.73
N GLY A 302 -7.07 -8.83 -0.04
CA GLY A 302 -5.79 -9.25 -0.60
C GLY A 302 -4.62 -9.06 0.37
N PRO A 303 -3.42 -9.51 -0.02
CA PRO A 303 -2.24 -9.43 0.82
C PRO A 303 -1.68 -8.00 0.96
N ALA A 304 -1.79 -7.16 -0.07
CA ALA A 304 -1.09 -5.89 -0.10
C ALA A 304 -1.39 -4.96 1.10
N PRO A 305 -2.65 -4.77 1.52
CA PRO A 305 -2.96 -3.98 2.72
C PRO A 305 -2.31 -4.54 3.99
N ARG A 306 -2.35 -5.87 4.17
CA ARG A 306 -1.80 -6.52 5.38
C ARG A 306 -0.28 -6.44 5.45
N TYR A 307 0.39 -6.66 4.31
CA TYR A 307 1.85 -6.58 4.23
C TYR A 307 2.36 -5.14 4.24
N LEU A 308 1.57 -4.17 3.76
CA LEU A 308 1.88 -2.76 3.96
C LEU A 308 1.87 -2.41 5.45
N LEU A 309 0.85 -2.84 6.22
CA LEU A 309 0.82 -2.63 7.66
C LEU A 309 2.03 -3.28 8.35
N ALA A 310 2.36 -4.52 7.99
CA ALA A 310 3.52 -5.22 8.55
C ALA A 310 4.82 -4.44 8.28
N GLY A 311 5.06 -4.01 7.04
CA GLY A 311 6.25 -3.24 6.68
C GLY A 311 6.27 -1.85 7.31
N LEU A 312 5.10 -1.20 7.47
CA LEU A 312 4.98 0.06 8.20
C LEU A 312 5.40 -0.11 9.66
N LEU A 313 4.88 -1.12 10.36
CA LEU A 313 5.26 -1.43 11.75
C LEU A 313 6.75 -1.79 11.87
N GLU A 314 7.30 -2.55 10.92
CA GLU A 314 8.74 -2.85 10.85
C GLU A 314 9.57 -1.57 10.72
N SER A 315 9.13 -0.61 9.90
CA SER A 315 9.83 0.67 9.71
C SER A 315 9.84 1.58 10.93
N LEU A 316 9.03 1.26 11.96
CA LEU A 316 9.00 1.97 13.23
C LEU A 316 9.99 1.43 14.25
N ALA A 317 10.43 0.17 14.10
CA ALA A 317 11.42 -0.38 15.01
C ALA A 317 12.68 0.51 14.93
N PRO A 318 13.30 0.88 16.07
CA PRO A 318 14.61 1.51 16.03
C PRO A 318 15.49 0.58 15.20
N ALA A 319 16.22 1.12 14.21
CA ALA A 319 17.24 0.36 13.53
C ALA A 319 18.17 -0.14 14.64
N GLU A 320 18.04 -1.43 15.01
CA GLU A 320 18.96 -2.02 15.97
C GLU A 320 20.33 -1.70 15.40
N THR A 321 21.12 -0.94 16.15
CA THR A 321 22.52 -0.67 15.82
C THR A 321 23.12 -2.04 15.61
N SER A 322 23.26 -2.41 14.33
CA SER A 322 23.82 -3.66 13.88
C SER A 322 25.23 -3.68 14.40
N THR A 323 25.38 -4.22 15.61
CA THR A 323 26.66 -4.46 16.24
C THR A 323 27.08 -5.78 15.63
N THR A 324 27.56 -5.70 14.39
CA THR A 324 28.22 -6.82 13.74
C THR A 324 29.42 -7.17 14.61
N PRO A 325 29.55 -8.41 15.09
CA PRO A 325 30.77 -8.85 15.77
C PRO A 325 32.00 -8.82 14.87
#